data_AF-A0A3A5J4L8-F1
#
_entry.id   AF-A0A3A5J4L8-F1
#
_cell.length_a   1.000
_cell.length_b   1.000
_cell.length_c   1.000
_cell.angle_alpha   90.00
_cell.angle_beta   90.00
_cell.angle_gamma   90.00
#
_symmetry.space_group_name_H-M   'P 1'
#
loop_
_entity.id
_entity.type
_entity.pdbx_description
1 polymer ?
#
loop_
_entity_poly.entity_id
_entity_poly.type
_entity_poly.pdbx_seq_one_letter_code
_entity_poly.pdbx_strand_id
1 'polypeptide(L)'
;MLALFLSTTPAWAVDCGDTARQPVIQKICADKTLRDLDNRVGHLARQYARHTETPNASRTRDQANWQAETLAAGWQAIATDQPLAPTLAARFRERIAYLSSRMRDGGTDTPAHRLATALASGDGRSIRALDGLARADDIKLAPQGKTNRYDSPAAAFAALDAKPSPALRQASTARFADGSLALQWLPGARIGVLFQQQGTAHCFSGQWFRVDESGRAQTLAAPPGLSLDGPDSCGIHVAIARIAGKPAALRIDSPDIDQDTITLQTLNDDAWQTPHRIIVRYDHRLGEPRVVHRQDSGAAFWRKLALPMVQAFDRHPAPGFTAPALSPADADRISDLRTKVEAAAKGASYPPAPLTDQDTDGPLAPYNAFGETAVYFPLAARGNWLLGRIGHGHWGWRSGNGWLVGFWTLDADGNPVPLASLYVPRERERVLGTAVIDGPSTD
;
A
#
# COMPACT_ATOMS: atom_id res chain seq x y z
N MET A 1 14.54 33.30 0.04
CA MET A 1 13.44 32.66 -0.72
C MET A 1 14.10 31.91 -1.88
N LEU A 2 14.45 30.63 -1.68
CA LEU A 2 15.16 29.85 -2.70
C LEU A 2 14.20 28.78 -3.23
N ALA A 3 13.61 29.05 -4.38
CA ALA A 3 12.89 28.06 -5.17
C ALA A 3 13.87 27.48 -6.19
N LEU A 4 14.58 26.41 -5.81
CA LEU A 4 15.25 25.51 -6.75
C LEU A 4 14.28 24.38 -7.07
N PHE A 5 13.27 24.68 -7.90
CA PHE A 5 12.54 23.63 -8.59
C PHE A 5 13.39 23.25 -9.80
N LEU A 6 14.27 22.27 -9.63
CA LEU A 6 14.91 21.60 -10.76
C LEU A 6 13.78 20.98 -11.61
N SER A 7 13.54 21.54 -12.80
CA SER A 7 12.78 20.86 -13.83
C SER A 7 13.66 19.73 -14.36
N THR A 8 13.64 18.58 -13.69
CA THR A 8 14.21 17.37 -14.24
C THR A 8 13.19 16.80 -15.21
N THR A 9 13.61 16.58 -16.46
CA THR A 9 13.00 15.54 -17.28
C THR A 9 12.85 14.29 -16.41
N PRO A 10 11.69 13.63 -16.42
CA PRO A 10 11.45 12.48 -15.56
C PRO A 10 12.53 11.43 -15.82
N ALA A 11 13.29 11.11 -14.78
CA ALA A 11 14.23 10.02 -14.83
C ALA A 11 13.43 8.72 -14.99
N TRP A 12 13.71 7.96 -16.04
CA TRP A 12 13.06 6.67 -16.29
C TRP A 12 13.80 5.51 -15.61
N ALA A 13 15.02 5.77 -15.12
CA ALA A 13 15.92 4.87 -14.43
C ALA A 13 16.63 5.67 -13.32
N VAL A 14 17.34 4.97 -12.42
CA VAL A 14 18.18 5.60 -11.42
C VAL A 14 19.39 6.28 -12.10
N ASP A 15 19.70 7.51 -11.68
CA ASP A 15 20.90 8.20 -12.13
C ASP A 15 22.12 7.73 -11.33
N CYS A 16 23.00 6.99 -12.00
CA CYS A 16 24.24 6.48 -11.44
C CYS A 16 25.45 7.40 -11.64
N GLY A 17 25.24 8.66 -12.00
CA GLY A 17 26.31 9.65 -12.04
C GLY A 17 26.98 9.88 -10.68
N ASP A 18 28.10 10.60 -10.70
CA ASP A 18 28.97 10.86 -9.54
C ASP A 18 28.30 11.60 -8.36
N THR A 19 27.05 12.02 -8.54
CA THR A 19 26.26 12.77 -7.55
C THR A 19 25.15 11.96 -6.90
N ALA A 20 25.18 10.61 -6.98
CA ALA A 20 24.28 9.73 -6.25
C ALA A 20 24.34 10.00 -4.74
N ARG A 21 23.42 10.82 -4.21
CA ARG A 21 23.37 11.27 -2.81
C ARG A 21 22.65 10.30 -1.87
N GLN A 22 21.81 9.41 -2.42
CA GLN A 22 21.02 8.48 -1.61
C GLN A 22 21.73 7.13 -1.47
N PRO A 23 21.79 6.55 -0.25
CA PRO A 23 22.46 5.26 -0.03
C PRO A 23 21.90 4.12 -0.92
N VAL A 24 20.58 4.10 -1.14
CA VAL A 24 19.92 3.09 -1.97
C VAL A 24 20.40 3.18 -3.42
N ILE A 25 20.46 4.39 -3.98
CA ILE A 25 20.96 4.65 -5.34
C ILE A 25 22.40 4.18 -5.47
N GLN A 26 23.28 4.54 -4.53
CA GLN A 26 24.69 4.13 -4.54
C GLN A 26 24.82 2.59 -4.56
N LYS A 27 24.00 1.88 -3.79
CA LYS A 27 23.97 0.42 -3.76
C LYS A 27 23.45 -0.19 -5.07
N ILE A 28 22.40 0.38 -5.66
CA ILE A 28 21.89 -0.04 -6.98
C ILE A 28 23.00 0.12 -8.04
N CYS A 29 23.71 1.25 -8.02
CA CYS A 29 24.74 1.54 -9.02
C CYS A 29 26.01 0.69 -8.88
N ALA A 30 26.34 0.29 -7.65
CA ALA A 30 27.46 -0.60 -7.34
C ALA A 30 27.16 -2.08 -7.67
N ASP A 31 25.89 -2.50 -7.64
CA ASP A 31 25.47 -3.86 -7.97
C ASP A 31 25.14 -4.00 -9.47
N LYS A 32 25.91 -4.83 -10.19
CA LYS A 32 25.71 -5.02 -11.64
C LYS A 32 24.32 -5.55 -11.97
N THR A 33 23.79 -6.50 -11.20
CA THR A 33 22.50 -7.13 -11.47
C THR A 33 21.35 -6.16 -11.26
N LEU A 34 21.39 -5.38 -10.17
CA LEU A 34 20.38 -4.35 -9.92
C LEU A 34 20.42 -3.25 -10.98
N ARG A 35 21.61 -2.79 -11.35
CA ARG A 35 21.79 -1.79 -12.41
C ARG A 35 21.27 -2.27 -13.76
N ASP A 36 21.54 -3.52 -14.13
CA ASP A 36 21.04 -4.10 -15.39
C ASP A 36 19.50 -4.19 -15.41
N LEU A 37 18.90 -4.55 -14.26
CA LEU A 37 17.45 -4.60 -14.09
C LEU A 37 16.80 -3.20 -14.15
N ASP A 38 17.38 -2.21 -13.46
CA ASP A 38 16.92 -0.82 -13.48
C ASP A 38 17.01 -0.22 -14.89
N ASN A 39 18.12 -0.43 -15.58
CA ASN A 39 18.29 -0.02 -16.98
C ASN A 39 17.22 -0.62 -17.90
N ARG A 40 16.88 -1.90 -17.69
CA ARG A 40 15.82 -2.58 -18.44
C ARG A 40 14.45 -1.99 -18.15
N VAL A 41 14.14 -1.67 -16.88
CA VAL A 41 12.91 -0.94 -16.53
C VAL A 41 12.87 0.40 -17.25
N GLY A 42 13.93 1.20 -17.18
CA GLY A 42 13.94 2.51 -17.83
C GLY A 42 13.82 2.44 -19.35
N HIS A 43 14.40 1.42 -19.99
CA HIS A 43 14.21 1.18 -21.41
C HIS A 43 12.74 0.86 -21.74
N LEU A 44 12.13 -0.10 -21.04
CA LEU A 44 10.73 -0.49 -21.25
C LEU A 44 9.77 0.66 -20.94
N ALA A 45 10.02 1.45 -19.91
CA ALA A 45 9.16 2.58 -19.54
C ALA A 45 9.19 3.68 -20.62
N ARG A 46 10.37 3.95 -21.22
CA ARG A 46 10.48 4.86 -22.38
C ARG A 46 9.78 4.32 -23.63
N GLN A 47 9.84 3.01 -23.87
CA GLN A 47 9.09 2.38 -24.96
C GLN A 47 7.59 2.49 -24.73
N TYR A 48 7.13 2.11 -23.53
CA TYR A 48 5.73 2.18 -23.14
C TYR A 48 5.18 3.61 -23.23
N ALA A 49 5.97 4.63 -22.86
CA ALA A 49 5.63 6.04 -23.01
C ALA A 49 5.45 6.51 -24.47
N ARG A 50 5.95 5.75 -25.45
CA ARG A 50 5.76 6.00 -26.88
C ARG A 50 4.72 5.10 -27.54
N HIS A 51 4.40 3.95 -26.92
CA HIS A 51 3.59 2.89 -27.52
C HIS A 51 2.08 3.18 -27.61
N THR A 52 1.52 3.97 -26.68
CA THR A 52 0.06 4.10 -26.55
C THR A 52 -0.49 5.51 -26.78
N GLU A 53 -1.79 5.59 -27.10
CA GLU A 53 -2.61 6.82 -27.16
C GLU A 53 -2.84 7.48 -25.78
N THR A 54 -2.50 6.81 -24.67
CA THR A 54 -2.67 7.35 -23.31
C THR A 54 -1.82 8.60 -23.12
N PRO A 55 -2.28 9.65 -22.40
CA PRO A 55 -1.46 10.84 -22.16
C PRO A 55 -0.10 10.49 -21.54
N ASN A 56 0.99 10.97 -22.15
CA ASN A 56 2.36 10.74 -21.68
C ASN A 56 2.54 11.09 -20.18
N ALA A 57 1.84 12.13 -19.71
CA ALA A 57 1.89 12.59 -18.32
C ALA A 57 1.50 11.52 -17.28
N SER A 58 0.48 10.68 -17.54
CA SER A 58 0.08 9.64 -16.59
C SER A 58 1.12 8.52 -16.49
N ARG A 59 1.77 8.17 -17.61
CA ARG A 59 2.83 7.14 -17.66
C ARG A 59 4.10 7.61 -16.98
N THR A 60 4.49 8.86 -17.22
CA THR A 60 5.57 9.51 -16.49
C THR A 60 5.31 9.53 -14.99
N ARG A 61 4.08 9.84 -14.57
CA ARG A 61 3.73 9.87 -13.15
C ARG A 61 3.74 8.49 -12.51
N ASP A 62 3.20 7.46 -13.17
CA ASP A 62 3.29 6.07 -12.71
C ASP A 62 4.74 5.63 -12.51
N GLN A 63 5.62 5.95 -13.47
CA GLN A 63 7.03 5.63 -13.34
C GLN A 63 7.68 6.36 -12.15
N ALA A 64 7.36 7.64 -11.94
CA ALA A 64 7.90 8.40 -10.82
C ALA A 64 7.43 7.84 -9.47
N ASN A 65 6.15 7.52 -9.32
CA ASN A 65 5.59 6.92 -8.11
C ASN A 65 6.24 5.55 -7.83
N TRP A 66 6.30 4.68 -8.85
CA TRP A 66 6.93 3.37 -8.73
C TRP A 66 8.42 3.46 -8.33
N GLN A 67 9.16 4.44 -8.87
CA GLN A 67 10.56 4.65 -8.52
C GLN A 67 10.69 5.12 -7.06
N ALA A 68 9.82 6.03 -6.59
CA ALA A 68 9.79 6.46 -5.19
C ALA A 68 9.53 5.28 -4.24
N GLU A 69 8.52 4.45 -4.54
CA GLU A 69 8.22 3.22 -3.78
C GLU A 69 9.40 2.23 -3.75
N THR A 70 10.09 2.09 -4.88
CA THR A 70 11.24 1.18 -5.01
C THR A 70 12.41 1.68 -4.17
N LEU A 71 12.66 2.99 -4.15
CA LEU A 71 13.65 3.60 -3.27
C LEU A 71 13.25 3.49 -1.79
N ALA A 72 11.96 3.63 -1.47
CA ALA A 72 11.44 3.44 -0.11
C ALA A 72 11.71 2.01 0.39
N ALA A 73 11.38 1.01 -0.41
CA ALA A 73 11.61 -0.40 -0.09
C ALA A 73 13.10 -0.72 0.03
N GLY A 74 13.94 -0.14 -0.83
CA GLY A 74 15.39 -0.26 -0.71
C GLY A 74 15.93 0.38 0.56
N TRP A 75 15.39 1.54 0.95
CA TRP A 75 15.76 2.19 2.20
C TRP A 75 15.31 1.37 3.42
N GLN A 76 14.10 0.82 3.38
CA GLN A 76 13.62 -0.10 4.41
C GLN A 76 14.56 -1.28 4.57
N ALA A 77 14.95 -1.93 3.48
CA ALA A 77 15.86 -3.07 3.54
C ALA A 77 17.21 -2.70 4.19
N ILE A 78 17.77 -1.54 3.87
CA ILE A 78 19.00 -1.04 4.50
C ILE A 78 18.78 -0.75 6.00
N ALA A 79 17.68 -0.07 6.34
CA ALA A 79 17.40 0.38 7.71
C ALA A 79 17.13 -0.79 8.67
N THR A 80 16.57 -1.89 8.16
CA THR A 80 16.23 -3.08 8.95
C THR A 80 17.19 -4.26 8.72
N ASP A 81 18.37 -4.01 8.13
CA ASP A 81 19.38 -5.03 7.80
C ASP A 81 18.84 -6.25 7.02
N GLN A 82 17.85 -6.01 6.15
CA GLN A 82 17.33 -7.02 5.25
C GLN A 82 18.14 -7.06 3.93
N PRO A 83 18.22 -8.21 3.25
CA PRO A 83 18.95 -8.32 1.99
C PRO A 83 18.40 -7.37 0.90
N LEU A 84 19.16 -6.33 0.55
CA LEU A 84 18.75 -5.31 -0.43
C LEU A 84 18.56 -5.87 -1.85
N ALA A 85 19.53 -6.67 -2.32
CA ALA A 85 19.55 -7.17 -3.69
C ALA A 85 18.33 -8.02 -4.07
N PRO A 86 17.93 -9.06 -3.30
CA PRO A 86 16.72 -9.82 -3.63
C PRO A 86 15.45 -8.96 -3.55
N THR A 87 15.34 -8.08 -2.56
CA THR A 87 14.20 -7.16 -2.39
C THR A 87 13.99 -6.28 -3.63
N LEU A 88 15.05 -5.61 -4.09
CA LEU A 88 14.96 -4.75 -5.27
C LEU A 88 14.83 -5.54 -6.56
N ALA A 89 15.51 -6.69 -6.68
CA ALA A 89 15.41 -7.53 -7.87
C ALA A 89 13.98 -8.04 -8.10
N ALA A 90 13.26 -8.42 -7.05
CA ALA A 90 11.85 -8.81 -7.14
C ALA A 90 10.99 -7.66 -7.68
N ARG A 91 11.14 -6.45 -7.13
CA ARG A 91 10.42 -5.24 -7.59
C ARG A 91 10.73 -4.89 -9.03
N PHE A 92 12.00 -4.94 -9.45
CA PHE A 92 12.37 -4.68 -10.84
C PHE A 92 11.76 -5.70 -11.80
N ARG A 93 11.78 -7.00 -11.45
CA ARG A 93 11.18 -8.06 -12.28
C ARG A 93 9.67 -7.89 -12.41
N GLU A 94 8.96 -7.56 -11.33
CA GLU A 94 7.53 -7.26 -11.38
C GLU A 94 7.25 -6.07 -12.30
N ARG A 95 8.04 -4.99 -12.19
CA ARG A 95 7.88 -3.82 -13.06
C ARG A 95 8.15 -4.14 -14.53
N ILE A 96 9.15 -4.97 -14.81
CA ILE A 96 9.43 -5.46 -16.17
C ILE A 96 8.22 -6.24 -16.70
N ALA A 97 7.62 -7.12 -15.90
CA ALA A 97 6.44 -7.89 -16.28
C ALA A 97 5.22 -6.98 -16.52
N TYR A 98 4.99 -6.00 -15.64
CA TYR A 98 3.95 -5.00 -15.78
C TYR A 98 4.09 -4.21 -17.09
N LEU A 99 5.26 -3.58 -17.32
CA LEU A 99 5.51 -2.77 -18.52
C LEU A 99 5.44 -3.59 -19.80
N SER A 100 5.99 -4.81 -19.79
CA SER A 100 5.92 -5.72 -20.94
C SER A 100 4.48 -6.10 -21.26
N SER A 101 3.66 -6.39 -20.23
CA SER A 101 2.26 -6.73 -20.43
C SER A 101 1.45 -5.59 -21.03
N ARG A 102 1.71 -4.35 -20.58
CA ARG A 102 1.06 -3.14 -21.10
C ARG A 102 1.36 -2.83 -22.57
N MET A 103 2.46 -3.37 -23.10
CA MET A 103 2.86 -3.19 -24.50
C MET A 103 2.42 -4.35 -25.41
N ARG A 104 1.82 -5.41 -24.86
CA ARG A 104 1.21 -6.46 -25.68
C ARG A 104 -0.10 -5.92 -26.25
N ASP A 105 -0.15 -5.77 -27.57
CA ASP A 105 -1.38 -5.43 -28.28
C ASP A 105 -2.38 -6.59 -28.20
N GLY A 106 -3.67 -6.30 -28.01
CA GLY A 106 -4.74 -7.28 -28.20
C GLY A 106 -5.21 -7.97 -26.92
N GLY A 107 -6.34 -7.48 -26.43
CA GLY A 107 -7.11 -8.11 -25.36
C GLY A 107 -7.53 -9.51 -25.76
N THR A 108 -6.97 -10.50 -25.08
CA THR A 108 -7.71 -11.76 -24.94
C THR A 108 -8.99 -11.43 -24.20
N ASP A 109 -10.14 -11.90 -24.68
CA ASP A 109 -11.44 -11.69 -24.06
C ASP A 109 -11.61 -12.53 -22.77
N THR A 110 -10.56 -12.54 -21.94
CA THR A 110 -10.50 -13.34 -20.73
C THR A 110 -11.07 -12.56 -19.56
N PRO A 111 -11.59 -13.26 -18.54
CA PRO A 111 -12.05 -12.62 -17.31
C PRO A 111 -11.01 -11.68 -16.67
N ALA A 112 -9.71 -12.00 -16.75
CA ALA A 112 -8.65 -11.15 -16.22
C ALA A 112 -8.55 -9.80 -16.96
N HIS A 113 -8.61 -9.82 -18.30
CA HIS A 113 -8.54 -8.58 -19.09
C HIS A 113 -9.81 -7.73 -18.94
N ARG A 114 -10.99 -8.36 -18.85
CA ARG A 114 -12.24 -7.65 -18.56
C ARG A 114 -12.20 -6.96 -17.20
N LEU A 115 -11.74 -7.67 -16.18
CA LEU A 115 -11.54 -7.08 -14.86
C LEU A 115 -10.52 -5.93 -14.91
N ALA A 116 -9.37 -6.11 -15.54
CA ALA A 116 -8.37 -5.05 -15.68
C ALA A 116 -8.88 -3.81 -16.45
N THR A 117 -9.75 -4.02 -17.45
CA THR A 117 -10.39 -2.95 -18.21
C THR A 117 -11.41 -2.18 -17.37
N ALA A 118 -12.26 -2.90 -16.63
CA ALA A 118 -13.22 -2.29 -15.73
C ALA A 118 -12.52 -1.46 -14.64
N LEU A 119 -11.45 -2.00 -14.03
CA LEU A 119 -10.64 -1.30 -13.03
C LEU A 119 -10.00 -0.03 -13.60
N ALA A 120 -9.49 -0.06 -14.84
CA ALA A 120 -8.90 1.11 -15.48
C ALA A 120 -9.89 2.27 -15.68
N SER A 121 -11.19 1.97 -15.79
CA SER A 121 -12.26 2.96 -15.94
C SER A 121 -12.84 3.47 -14.61
N GLY A 122 -12.44 2.87 -13.48
CA GLY A 122 -12.98 3.18 -12.15
C GLY A 122 -12.57 4.55 -11.61
N ASP A 123 -13.31 5.03 -10.60
CA ASP A 123 -12.89 6.17 -9.80
C ASP A 123 -11.78 5.70 -8.84
N GLY A 124 -10.52 5.90 -9.22
CA GLY A 124 -9.36 5.51 -8.39
C GLY A 124 -9.31 6.10 -6.97
N ARG A 125 -10.32 6.87 -6.53
CA ARG A 125 -10.45 7.47 -5.21
C ARG A 125 -10.95 6.49 -4.15
N SER A 126 -11.58 5.37 -4.53
CA SER A 126 -11.93 4.36 -3.55
C SER A 126 -10.68 3.63 -3.05
N ILE A 127 -10.60 3.46 -1.73
CA ILE A 127 -9.59 2.60 -1.08
C ILE A 127 -9.80 1.13 -1.50
N ARG A 128 -10.99 0.78 -1.99
CA ARG A 128 -11.31 -0.56 -2.47
C ARG A 128 -11.44 -0.53 -3.99
N ALA A 129 -10.49 -1.17 -4.68
CA ALA A 129 -10.51 -1.34 -6.14
C ALA A 129 -11.86 -1.83 -6.67
N LEU A 130 -12.55 -2.66 -5.88
CA LEU A 130 -13.81 -3.30 -6.27
C LEU A 130 -15.02 -2.36 -6.23
N ASP A 131 -14.99 -1.25 -5.47
CA ASP A 131 -16.16 -0.35 -5.39
C ASP A 131 -16.45 0.30 -6.76
N GLY A 132 -15.40 0.49 -7.58
CA GLY A 132 -15.53 0.99 -8.96
C GLY A 132 -16.07 -0.05 -9.95
N LEU A 133 -16.08 -1.34 -9.62
CA LEU A 133 -16.50 -2.42 -10.52
C LEU A 133 -18.02 -2.58 -10.66
N ALA A 134 -18.80 -2.03 -9.72
CA ALA A 134 -20.26 -2.13 -9.75
C ALA A 134 -20.90 -1.49 -11.01
N ARG A 135 -20.12 -0.73 -11.79
CA ARG A 135 -20.57 -0.05 -13.01
C ARG A 135 -20.26 -0.83 -14.30
N ALA A 136 -19.55 -1.95 -14.23
CA ALA A 136 -19.24 -2.76 -15.41
C ALA A 136 -20.33 -3.83 -15.61
N ASP A 137 -21.03 -3.78 -16.75
CA ASP A 137 -22.19 -4.65 -17.03
C ASP A 137 -21.86 -6.17 -17.03
N ASP A 138 -20.60 -6.52 -17.29
CA ASP A 138 -20.09 -7.89 -17.38
C ASP A 138 -19.45 -8.42 -16.09
N ILE A 139 -19.41 -7.61 -15.02
CA ILE A 139 -18.87 -7.96 -13.71
C ILE A 139 -19.96 -7.81 -12.65
N LYS A 140 -20.33 -8.93 -12.01
CA LYS A 140 -21.31 -8.94 -10.92
C LYS A 140 -20.66 -9.45 -9.64
N LEU A 141 -20.37 -8.54 -8.72
CA LEU A 141 -19.87 -8.87 -7.39
C LEU A 141 -20.99 -9.49 -6.55
N ALA A 142 -20.65 -10.50 -5.74
CA ALA A 142 -21.52 -10.96 -4.67
C ALA A 142 -21.74 -9.80 -3.69
N PRO A 143 -22.99 -9.54 -3.24
CA PRO A 143 -23.26 -8.45 -2.32
C PRO A 143 -22.41 -8.54 -1.05
N GLN A 144 -21.85 -7.41 -0.62
CA GLN A 144 -21.11 -7.26 0.64
C GLN A 144 -21.79 -6.18 1.49
N GLY A 145 -22.02 -6.42 2.79
CA GLY A 145 -22.63 -5.39 3.64
C GLY A 145 -23.22 -5.91 4.95
N LYS A 146 -23.75 -4.99 5.76
CA LYS A 146 -24.38 -5.28 7.07
C LYS A 146 -25.58 -6.23 6.94
N THR A 147 -26.28 -6.20 5.80
CA THR A 147 -27.43 -7.07 5.51
C THR A 147 -27.03 -8.53 5.29
N ASN A 148 -25.74 -8.82 5.12
CA ASN A 148 -25.23 -10.18 4.92
C ASN A 148 -24.45 -10.66 6.15
N ARG A 149 -24.84 -10.18 7.33
CA ARG A 149 -24.26 -10.59 8.61
C ARG A 149 -25.20 -11.52 9.36
N TYR A 150 -24.64 -12.59 9.91
CA TYR A 150 -25.39 -13.66 10.56
C TYR A 150 -24.69 -14.07 11.86
N ASP A 151 -25.45 -14.45 12.87
CA ASP A 151 -24.91 -14.83 14.18
C ASP A 151 -24.38 -16.27 14.21
N SER A 152 -24.68 -17.07 13.18
CA SER A 152 -24.20 -18.45 13.06
C SER A 152 -24.19 -18.94 11.61
N PRO A 153 -23.43 -20.00 11.29
CA PRO A 153 -23.47 -20.63 9.98
C PRO A 153 -24.87 -21.16 9.64
N ALA A 154 -25.59 -21.69 10.64
CA ALA A 154 -26.95 -22.19 10.46
C ALA A 154 -27.91 -21.08 10.01
N ALA A 155 -27.84 -19.90 10.62
CA ALA A 155 -28.65 -18.74 10.21
C ALA A 155 -28.31 -18.29 8.77
N ALA A 156 -27.02 -18.28 8.41
CA ALA A 156 -26.60 -17.92 7.06
C ALA A 156 -27.11 -18.91 5.99
N PHE A 157 -27.04 -20.23 6.25
CA PHE A 157 -27.60 -21.22 5.34
C PHE A 157 -29.12 -21.20 5.27
N ALA A 158 -29.81 -20.94 6.39
CA ALA A 158 -31.25 -20.78 6.41
C ALA A 158 -31.72 -19.58 5.56
N ALA A 159 -30.99 -18.47 5.56
CA ALA A 159 -31.29 -17.32 4.71
C ALA A 159 -31.15 -17.60 3.20
N LEU A 160 -30.43 -18.67 2.83
CA LEU A 160 -30.31 -19.16 1.46
C LEU A 160 -31.31 -20.28 1.13
N ASP A 161 -32.17 -20.67 2.06
CA ASP A 161 -32.97 -21.91 2.00
C ASP A 161 -32.12 -23.15 1.68
N ALA A 162 -30.91 -23.20 2.24
CA ALA A 162 -29.93 -24.24 1.97
C ALA A 162 -29.78 -25.19 3.16
N LYS A 163 -29.73 -26.49 2.88
CA LYS A 163 -29.52 -27.55 3.88
C LYS A 163 -28.05 -27.97 3.90
N PRO A 164 -27.24 -27.54 4.89
CA PRO A 164 -25.83 -27.90 4.94
C PRO A 164 -25.65 -29.39 5.20
N SER A 165 -24.75 -30.01 4.43
CA SER A 165 -24.31 -31.38 4.65
C SER A 165 -23.69 -31.54 6.04
N PRO A 166 -23.65 -32.76 6.62
CA PRO A 166 -23.00 -33.00 7.90
C PRO A 166 -21.54 -32.51 7.92
N ALA A 167 -20.79 -32.77 6.84
CA ALA A 167 -19.41 -32.33 6.69
C ALA A 167 -19.27 -30.80 6.68
N LEU A 168 -20.12 -30.08 5.92
CA LEU A 168 -20.10 -28.61 5.88
C LEU A 168 -20.48 -28.00 7.24
N ARG A 169 -21.47 -28.59 7.92
CA ARG A 169 -21.88 -28.16 9.26
C ARG A 169 -20.72 -28.31 10.24
N GLN A 170 -20.10 -29.49 10.29
CA GLN A 170 -18.95 -29.75 11.15
C GLN A 170 -17.78 -28.80 10.85
N ALA A 171 -17.43 -28.62 9.57
CA ALA A 171 -16.34 -27.74 9.17
C ALA A 171 -16.62 -26.26 9.53
N SER A 172 -17.87 -25.81 9.40
CA SER A 172 -18.26 -24.44 9.76
C SER A 172 -18.23 -24.22 11.27
N THR A 173 -18.79 -25.15 12.06
CA THR A 173 -18.78 -25.07 13.53
C THR A 173 -17.38 -25.14 14.10
N ALA A 174 -16.50 -25.97 13.54
CA ALA A 174 -15.12 -26.07 14.00
C ALA A 174 -14.27 -24.84 13.65
N ARG A 175 -14.61 -24.12 12.57
CA ARG A 175 -13.82 -22.98 12.08
C ARG A 175 -14.20 -21.65 12.72
N PHE A 176 -15.48 -21.41 12.98
CA PHE A 176 -15.94 -20.10 13.43
C PHE A 176 -16.13 -20.06 14.95
N ALA A 177 -15.62 -19.00 15.56
CA ALA A 177 -15.92 -18.67 16.95
C ALA A 177 -17.29 -17.98 17.04
N ASP A 178 -17.82 -17.87 18.26
CA ASP A 178 -19.05 -17.11 18.50
C ASP A 178 -18.89 -15.65 18.02
N GLY A 179 -19.89 -15.16 17.28
CA GLY A 179 -19.92 -13.79 16.80
C GLY A 179 -20.45 -13.65 15.37
N SER A 180 -20.40 -12.42 14.86
CA SER A 180 -20.97 -12.06 13.56
C SER A 180 -20.14 -12.63 12.40
N LEU A 181 -20.79 -13.42 11.54
CA LEU A 181 -20.28 -13.95 10.28
C LEU A 181 -20.78 -13.12 9.12
N ALA A 182 -19.96 -12.94 8.10
CA ALA A 182 -20.38 -12.37 6.82
C ALA A 182 -20.55 -13.48 5.77
N LEU A 183 -21.59 -13.34 4.95
CA LEU A 183 -21.84 -14.20 3.79
C LEU A 183 -21.63 -13.42 2.50
N GLN A 184 -20.83 -13.97 1.59
CA GLN A 184 -20.84 -13.59 0.18
C GLN A 184 -21.43 -14.74 -0.62
N TRP A 185 -22.48 -14.44 -1.39
CA TRP A 185 -23.24 -15.42 -2.16
C TRP A 185 -23.39 -14.98 -3.61
N LEU A 186 -23.11 -15.88 -4.56
CA LEU A 186 -23.30 -15.67 -5.99
C LEU A 186 -24.43 -16.59 -6.50
N PRO A 187 -25.70 -16.13 -6.51
CA PRO A 187 -26.86 -16.98 -6.75
C PRO A 187 -26.80 -17.77 -8.06
N GLY A 188 -26.44 -17.11 -9.16
CA GLY A 188 -26.43 -17.77 -10.47
C GLY A 188 -25.38 -18.87 -10.61
N ALA A 189 -24.35 -18.89 -9.76
CA ALA A 189 -23.30 -19.92 -9.74
C ALA A 189 -23.48 -20.88 -8.55
N ARG A 190 -24.43 -20.56 -7.66
CA ARG A 190 -24.68 -21.23 -6.38
C ARG A 190 -23.42 -21.49 -5.55
N ILE A 191 -22.46 -20.56 -5.58
CA ILE A 191 -21.26 -20.60 -4.74
C ILE A 191 -21.28 -19.48 -3.72
N GLY A 192 -20.73 -19.75 -2.55
CA GLY A 192 -20.58 -18.75 -1.50
C GLY A 192 -19.37 -18.98 -0.62
N VAL A 193 -19.08 -17.96 0.18
CA VAL A 193 -18.09 -18.02 1.24
C VAL A 193 -18.70 -17.40 2.50
N LEU A 194 -18.63 -18.16 3.59
CA LEU A 194 -18.80 -17.63 4.94
C LEU A 194 -17.43 -17.19 5.44
N PHE A 195 -17.34 -16.03 6.06
CA PHE A 195 -16.11 -15.60 6.69
C PHE A 195 -16.37 -14.80 7.96
N GLN A 196 -15.42 -14.90 8.88
CA GLN A 196 -15.40 -14.16 10.13
C GLN A 196 -14.11 -13.36 10.17
N GLN A 197 -14.20 -12.08 10.49
CA GLN A 197 -13.03 -11.26 10.75
C GLN A 197 -12.76 -11.27 12.25
N GLN A 198 -11.58 -11.70 12.66
CA GLN A 198 -11.20 -11.82 14.07
C GLN A 198 -10.04 -10.88 14.45
N GLY A 199 -10.07 -10.45 15.72
CA GLY A 199 -9.01 -9.68 16.33
C GLY A 199 -8.81 -8.27 15.77
N THR A 200 -7.82 -7.57 16.35
CA THR A 200 -7.40 -6.27 15.85
C THR A 200 -6.60 -6.41 14.57
N ALA A 201 -6.00 -7.56 14.26
CA ALA A 201 -5.24 -7.78 13.03
C ALA A 201 -6.10 -7.88 11.74
N HIS A 202 -7.42 -7.90 11.88
CA HIS A 202 -8.35 -8.08 10.76
C HIS A 202 -8.03 -9.33 9.94
N CYS A 203 -7.67 -10.41 10.62
CA CYS A 203 -7.46 -11.72 9.99
C CYS A 203 -8.80 -12.39 9.76
N PHE A 204 -8.89 -13.16 8.69
CA PHE A 204 -10.10 -13.87 8.37
C PHE A 204 -10.00 -15.33 8.83
N SER A 205 -11.16 -15.94 8.97
CA SER A 205 -11.38 -17.37 8.88
C SER A 205 -12.50 -17.55 7.87
N GLY A 206 -12.44 -18.55 6.99
CA GLY A 206 -13.46 -18.68 5.95
C GLY A 206 -13.75 -20.10 5.49
N GLN A 207 -15.00 -20.34 5.10
CA GLN A 207 -15.50 -21.61 4.58
C GLN A 207 -16.20 -21.39 3.25
N TRP A 208 -15.62 -21.95 2.19
CA TRP A 208 -16.20 -21.98 0.85
C TRP A 208 -17.24 -23.10 0.74
N PHE A 209 -18.33 -22.84 0.02
CA PHE A 209 -19.38 -23.82 -0.18
C PHE A 209 -20.09 -23.62 -1.52
N ARG A 210 -20.75 -24.69 -1.97
CA ARG A 210 -21.66 -24.69 -3.12
C ARG A 210 -23.01 -25.25 -2.70
N VAL A 211 -24.10 -24.72 -3.27
CA VAL A 211 -25.44 -25.28 -3.12
C VAL A 211 -25.82 -25.98 -4.41
N ASP A 212 -26.20 -27.24 -4.33
CA ASP A 212 -26.67 -27.99 -5.49
C ASP A 212 -28.14 -27.65 -5.83
N GLU A 213 -28.67 -28.27 -6.89
CA GLU A 213 -30.03 -28.00 -7.34
C GLU A 213 -31.12 -28.45 -6.36
N SER A 214 -30.79 -29.38 -5.46
CA SER A 214 -31.70 -29.84 -4.40
C SER A 214 -31.72 -28.91 -3.18
N GLY A 215 -30.96 -27.82 -3.21
CA GLY A 215 -30.80 -26.91 -2.08
C GLY A 215 -29.83 -27.44 -1.01
N ARG A 216 -29.05 -28.49 -1.30
CA ARG A 216 -28.07 -29.02 -0.34
C ARG A 216 -26.74 -28.28 -0.49
N ALA A 217 -26.26 -27.73 0.63
CA ALA A 217 -24.98 -27.03 0.68
C ALA A 217 -23.84 -28.01 1.04
N GLN A 218 -22.75 -27.96 0.28
CA GLN A 218 -21.58 -28.83 0.43
C GLN A 218 -20.30 -27.99 0.47
N THR A 219 -19.26 -28.53 1.11
CA THR A 219 -17.94 -27.88 1.15
C THR A 219 -17.39 -27.75 -0.27
N LEU A 220 -16.89 -26.56 -0.60
CA LEU A 220 -16.10 -26.32 -1.79
C LEU A 220 -14.65 -26.09 -1.33
N ALA A 221 -13.68 -26.63 -2.05
CA ALA A 221 -12.28 -26.34 -1.77
C ALA A 221 -12.02 -24.84 -1.97
N ALA A 222 -11.22 -24.23 -1.08
CA ALA A 222 -10.78 -22.85 -1.27
C ALA A 222 -9.93 -22.75 -2.56
N PRO A 223 -9.98 -21.62 -3.28
CA PRO A 223 -9.05 -21.39 -4.38
C PRO A 223 -7.60 -21.48 -3.86
N PRO A 224 -6.69 -22.17 -4.55
CA PRO A 224 -5.27 -22.20 -4.18
C PRO A 224 -4.71 -20.78 -3.93
N GLY A 225 -4.01 -20.57 -2.81
CA GLY A 225 -3.48 -19.24 -2.43
C GLY A 225 -4.52 -18.24 -1.87
N LEU A 226 -5.81 -18.63 -1.82
CA LEU A 226 -6.90 -17.88 -1.17
C LEU A 226 -7.44 -18.66 0.05
N SER A 227 -6.54 -19.35 0.76
CA SER A 227 -6.87 -19.83 2.10
C SER A 227 -7.21 -18.62 2.96
N LEU A 228 -8.39 -18.63 3.56
CA LEU A 228 -8.83 -17.60 4.49
C LEU A 228 -8.44 -17.93 5.92
N ASP A 229 -7.49 -18.85 6.13
CA ASP A 229 -7.05 -19.31 7.44
C ASP A 229 -5.56 -18.94 7.62
N GLY A 230 -5.19 -18.48 8.82
CA GLY A 230 -3.79 -18.19 9.19
C GLY A 230 -3.34 -16.73 8.97
N PRO A 231 -2.05 -16.42 9.25
CA PRO A 231 -1.52 -15.05 9.20
C PRO A 231 -1.63 -14.37 7.83
N ASP A 232 -1.58 -15.14 6.74
CA ASP A 232 -1.66 -14.62 5.38
C ASP A 232 -3.06 -14.11 4.99
N SER A 233 -4.06 -14.34 5.86
CA SER A 233 -5.41 -13.81 5.73
C SER A 233 -5.57 -12.42 6.36
N CYS A 234 -4.56 -11.88 7.04
CA CYS A 234 -4.68 -10.58 7.71
C CYS A 234 -4.58 -9.43 6.71
N GLY A 235 -5.53 -8.50 6.78
CA GLY A 235 -5.50 -7.27 5.96
C GLY A 235 -5.80 -7.45 4.47
N ILE A 236 -6.12 -8.68 4.02
CA ILE A 236 -6.54 -8.93 2.63
C ILE A 236 -8.04 -8.68 2.46
N HIS A 237 -8.47 -8.41 1.24
CA HIS A 237 -9.88 -8.41 0.88
C HIS A 237 -10.19 -9.59 -0.05
N VAL A 238 -11.29 -10.29 0.22
CA VAL A 238 -11.76 -11.37 -0.65
C VAL A 238 -13.14 -11.06 -1.19
N ALA A 239 -13.34 -11.33 -2.47
CA ALA A 239 -14.62 -11.21 -3.13
C ALA A 239 -14.94 -12.39 -4.02
N ILE A 240 -16.23 -12.70 -4.15
CA ILE A 240 -16.74 -13.60 -5.19
C ILE A 240 -17.44 -12.75 -6.25
N ALA A 241 -17.19 -13.08 -7.51
CA ALA A 241 -17.76 -12.36 -8.65
C ALA A 241 -18.20 -13.31 -9.75
N ARG A 242 -19.07 -12.83 -10.65
CA ARG A 242 -19.23 -13.37 -11.99
C ARG A 242 -18.57 -12.41 -12.97
N ILE A 243 -17.62 -12.90 -13.77
CA ILE A 243 -16.87 -12.10 -14.74
C ILE A 243 -16.94 -12.82 -16.08
N ALA A 244 -17.48 -12.17 -17.10
CA ALA A 244 -17.76 -12.80 -18.41
C ALA A 244 -18.49 -14.16 -18.27
N GLY A 245 -19.53 -14.18 -17.43
CA GLY A 245 -20.34 -15.38 -17.20
C GLY A 245 -19.69 -16.44 -16.30
N LYS A 246 -18.38 -16.36 -16.03
CA LYS A 246 -17.67 -17.34 -15.19
C LYS A 246 -17.69 -16.94 -13.72
N PRO A 247 -17.96 -17.86 -12.78
CA PRO A 247 -17.75 -17.61 -11.36
C PRO A 247 -16.25 -17.41 -11.09
N ALA A 248 -15.92 -16.48 -10.21
CA ALA A 248 -14.55 -16.13 -9.90
C ALA A 248 -14.38 -15.78 -8.41
N ALA A 249 -13.22 -16.12 -7.87
CA ALA A 249 -12.73 -15.65 -6.60
C ALA A 249 -11.64 -14.59 -6.83
N LEU A 250 -11.68 -13.55 -6.01
CA LEU A 250 -10.76 -12.43 -6.02
C LEU A 250 -10.11 -12.33 -4.65
N ARG A 251 -8.79 -12.24 -4.62
CA ARG A 251 -8.02 -11.72 -3.47
C ARG A 251 -7.43 -10.39 -3.88
N ILE A 252 -7.64 -9.37 -3.06
CA ILE A 252 -7.07 -8.03 -3.25
C ILE A 252 -6.12 -7.79 -2.09
N ASP A 253 -4.86 -7.63 -2.45
CA ASP A 253 -3.80 -7.18 -1.59
C ASP A 253 -3.56 -5.69 -1.90
N SER A 254 -3.71 -4.84 -0.88
CA SER A 254 -3.49 -3.38 -0.96
C SER A 254 -2.27 -3.02 -0.12
N PRO A 255 -1.04 -3.35 -0.58
CA PRO A 255 0.18 -3.17 0.22
C PRO A 255 0.45 -1.69 0.53
N ASP A 256 0.00 -0.78 -0.33
CA ASP A 256 0.10 0.66 -0.16
C ASP A 256 -1.03 1.37 -0.91
N ILE A 257 -0.96 2.70 -0.97
CA ILE A 257 -1.99 3.53 -1.61
C ILE A 257 -1.84 3.60 -3.13
N ASP A 258 -0.66 3.28 -3.66
CA ASP A 258 -0.25 3.47 -5.04
C ASP A 258 -0.48 2.20 -5.88
N GLN A 259 -0.66 1.05 -5.23
CA GLN A 259 -0.90 -0.23 -5.89
C GLN A 259 -1.95 -1.10 -5.19
N ASP A 260 -2.78 -1.74 -6.00
CA ASP A 260 -3.45 -2.98 -5.61
C ASP A 260 -2.93 -4.14 -6.47
N THR A 261 -2.77 -5.30 -5.84
CA THR A 261 -2.56 -6.57 -6.52
C THR A 261 -3.81 -7.42 -6.36
N ILE A 262 -4.41 -7.83 -7.46
CA ILE A 262 -5.62 -8.65 -7.48
C ILE A 262 -5.29 -10.01 -8.06
N THR A 263 -5.42 -11.04 -7.25
CA THR A 263 -5.36 -12.43 -7.69
C THR A 263 -6.76 -12.90 -8.06
N LEU A 264 -6.96 -13.22 -9.34
CA LEU A 264 -8.20 -13.71 -9.92
C LEU A 264 -8.09 -15.21 -10.21
N GLN A 265 -9.05 -15.99 -9.72
CA GLN A 265 -9.22 -17.40 -10.11
C GLN A 265 -10.66 -17.66 -10.54
N THR A 266 -10.83 -18.15 -11.76
CA THR A 266 -12.15 -18.59 -12.25
C THR A 266 -12.43 -20.02 -11.84
N LEU A 267 -13.69 -20.35 -11.60
CA LEU A 267 -14.15 -21.72 -11.36
C LEU A 267 -14.71 -22.30 -12.67
N ASN A 268 -14.17 -23.43 -13.11
CA ASN A 268 -14.77 -24.23 -14.18
C ASN A 268 -15.17 -25.58 -13.56
N ASP A 269 -16.42 -25.99 -13.80
CA ASP A 269 -17.04 -27.17 -13.19
C ASP A 269 -16.94 -27.13 -11.65
N ASP A 270 -15.93 -27.78 -11.08
CA ASP A 270 -15.61 -27.82 -9.64
C ASP A 270 -14.15 -27.48 -9.32
N ALA A 271 -13.37 -27.03 -10.32
CA ALA A 271 -11.94 -26.76 -10.17
C ALA A 271 -11.60 -25.29 -10.40
N TRP A 272 -10.92 -24.69 -9.42
CA TRP A 272 -10.30 -23.38 -9.56
C TRP A 272 -9.18 -23.45 -10.59
N GLN A 273 -9.25 -22.54 -11.56
CA GLN A 273 -8.23 -22.43 -12.60
C GLN A 273 -6.98 -21.72 -12.07
N THR A 274 -5.89 -21.82 -12.82
CA THR A 274 -4.64 -21.13 -12.51
C THR A 274 -4.88 -19.64 -12.24
N PRO A 275 -4.30 -19.08 -11.17
CA PRO A 275 -4.48 -17.67 -10.83
C PRO A 275 -3.90 -16.75 -11.92
N HIS A 276 -4.63 -15.67 -12.18
CA HIS A 276 -4.13 -14.51 -12.90
C HIS A 276 -3.88 -13.38 -11.92
N ARG A 277 -2.74 -12.71 -12.06
CA ARG A 277 -2.41 -11.54 -11.24
C ARG A 277 -2.69 -10.27 -12.03
N ILE A 278 -3.46 -9.36 -11.44
CA ILE A 278 -3.82 -8.08 -12.03
C ILE A 278 -3.23 -7.00 -11.13
N ILE A 279 -2.37 -6.16 -11.69
CA ILE A 279 -1.81 -5.00 -10.96
C ILE A 279 -2.60 -3.77 -11.36
N VAL A 280 -3.09 -3.02 -10.38
CA VAL A 280 -3.71 -1.70 -10.55
C VAL A 280 -2.79 -0.66 -9.93
N ARG A 281 -2.38 0.33 -10.71
CA ARG A 281 -1.53 1.42 -10.28
C ARG A 281 -2.35 2.70 -10.15
N TYR A 282 -2.15 3.41 -9.06
CA TYR A 282 -2.87 4.63 -8.74
C TYR A 282 -1.93 5.82 -8.61
N ASP A 283 -2.50 6.98 -8.88
CA ASP A 283 -1.98 8.25 -8.45
C ASP A 283 -2.42 8.51 -7.02
N HIS A 284 -1.72 9.39 -6.33
CA HIS A 284 -2.06 9.81 -4.99
C HIS A 284 -1.90 11.32 -4.84
N ARG A 285 -2.61 11.86 -3.85
CA ARG A 285 -2.46 13.25 -3.43
C ARG A 285 -2.16 13.33 -1.95
N LEU A 286 -1.39 14.34 -1.58
CA LEU A 286 -1.21 14.73 -0.20
C LEU A 286 -2.42 15.57 0.23
N GLY A 287 -3.06 15.19 1.34
CA GLY A 287 -4.11 15.99 1.95
C GLY A 287 -3.56 17.14 2.79
N GLU A 288 -4.46 17.90 3.42
CA GLU A 288 -4.06 19.02 4.29
C GLU A 288 -3.25 18.50 5.50
N PRO A 289 -2.08 19.08 5.82
CA PRO A 289 -1.33 18.72 7.01
C PRO A 289 -2.14 18.97 8.28
N ARG A 290 -2.37 17.90 9.03
CA ARG A 290 -3.12 17.94 10.28
C ARG A 290 -2.13 18.00 11.43
N VAL A 291 -2.20 19.07 12.22
CA VAL A 291 -1.31 19.24 13.36
C VAL A 291 -1.74 18.25 14.44
N VAL A 292 -0.81 17.38 14.84
CA VAL A 292 -0.99 16.41 15.92
C VAL A 292 -0.53 17.02 17.23
N HIS A 293 0.56 17.80 17.22
CA HIS A 293 1.09 18.51 18.38
C HIS A 293 1.82 19.79 17.98
N ARG A 294 1.85 20.78 18.89
CA ARG A 294 2.68 21.98 18.81
C ARG A 294 2.85 22.63 20.19
N GLN A 295 4.00 23.26 20.43
CA GLN A 295 4.22 24.10 21.63
C GLN A 295 3.75 25.56 21.46
N ASP A 296 3.45 26.03 20.24
CA ASP A 296 3.05 27.41 19.96
C ASP A 296 1.63 27.54 19.36
N SER A 297 1.10 28.77 19.29
CA SER A 297 -0.21 29.05 18.67
C SER A 297 -0.18 29.09 17.12
N GLY A 298 0.95 28.76 16.47
CA GLY A 298 1.19 28.98 15.04
C GLY A 298 0.96 27.79 14.10
N ALA A 299 -0.23 27.18 14.08
CA ALA A 299 -0.50 25.96 13.28
C ALA A 299 -0.27 26.20 11.79
N ALA A 300 -0.70 27.37 11.30
CA ALA A 300 -0.50 27.76 9.90
C ALA A 300 0.98 27.82 9.51
N PHE A 301 1.87 28.19 10.44
CA PHE A 301 3.31 28.20 10.20
C PHE A 301 3.84 26.77 10.01
N TRP A 302 3.51 25.85 10.92
CA TRP A 302 3.96 24.46 10.84
C TRP A 302 3.41 23.72 9.61
N ARG A 303 2.15 23.97 9.24
CA ARG A 303 1.57 23.43 8.01
C ARG A 303 2.33 23.90 6.76
N LYS A 304 2.63 25.20 6.68
CA LYS A 304 3.42 25.78 5.58
C LYS A 304 4.86 25.27 5.54
N LEU A 305 5.44 24.99 6.70
CA LEU A 305 6.81 24.48 6.82
C LEU A 305 6.90 22.99 6.45
N ALA A 306 5.95 22.17 6.89
CA ALA A 306 5.97 20.72 6.69
C ALA A 306 5.64 20.29 5.26
N LEU A 307 4.65 20.92 4.61
CA LEU A 307 4.14 20.44 3.32
C LEU A 307 5.22 20.34 2.22
N PRO A 308 6.11 21.33 2.01
CA PRO A 308 7.17 21.19 1.00
C PRO A 308 8.16 20.06 1.31
N MET A 309 8.43 19.80 2.60
CA MET A 309 9.32 18.71 3.02
C MET A 309 8.67 17.36 2.77
N VAL A 310 7.37 17.24 3.08
CA VAL A 310 6.60 16.03 2.80
C VAL A 310 6.52 15.79 1.29
N GLN A 311 6.29 16.83 0.49
CA GLN A 311 6.31 16.72 -0.98
C GLN A 311 7.66 16.27 -1.53
N ALA A 312 8.77 16.74 -0.95
CA ALA A 312 10.10 16.31 -1.36
C ALA A 312 10.37 14.84 -0.96
N PHE A 313 9.99 14.46 0.27
CA PHE A 313 10.16 13.11 0.78
C PHE A 313 9.29 12.09 0.06
N ASP A 314 8.03 12.43 -0.21
CA ASP A 314 7.08 11.57 -0.92
C ASP A 314 7.59 11.17 -2.33
N ARG A 315 8.37 12.05 -2.98
CA ARG A 315 9.05 11.75 -4.25
C ARG A 315 10.36 10.99 -4.09
N HIS A 316 10.99 11.10 -2.92
CA HIS A 316 12.34 10.59 -2.65
C HIS A 316 12.42 10.06 -1.20
N PRO A 317 11.78 8.94 -0.86
CA PRO A 317 11.59 8.49 0.53
C PRO A 317 12.84 7.80 1.10
N ALA A 318 13.96 8.52 1.16
CA ALA A 318 15.25 8.06 1.67
C ALA A 318 16.07 9.23 2.24
N PRO A 319 17.11 8.97 3.05
CA PRO A 319 18.01 10.02 3.52
C PRO A 319 18.62 10.82 2.37
N GLY A 320 18.77 12.13 2.57
CA GLY A 320 19.28 13.04 1.55
C GLY A 320 18.22 13.56 0.56
N PHE A 321 16.93 13.34 0.82
CA PHE A 321 15.83 13.92 0.04
C PHE A 321 15.80 15.46 0.08
N THR A 322 16.32 16.04 1.17
CA THR A 322 16.70 17.45 1.26
C THR A 322 18.21 17.58 1.13
N ALA A 323 18.68 18.58 0.41
CA ALA A 323 20.11 18.86 0.28
C ALA A 323 20.47 20.31 0.65
N PRO A 324 20.16 20.79 1.87
CA PRO A 324 20.67 22.08 2.30
C PRO A 324 22.18 21.99 2.51
N ALA A 325 22.90 23.00 2.03
CA ALA A 325 24.30 23.20 2.39
C ALA A 325 24.36 23.71 3.83
N LEU A 326 24.78 22.86 4.76
CA LEU A 326 25.06 23.23 6.14
C LEU A 326 26.50 23.75 6.25
N SER A 327 26.70 24.78 7.08
CA SER A 327 28.06 25.06 7.56
C SER A 327 28.56 23.90 8.42
N PRO A 328 29.88 23.68 8.58
CA PRO A 328 30.40 22.63 9.47
C PRO A 328 29.82 22.73 10.90
N ALA A 329 29.72 23.94 11.44
CA ALA A 329 29.15 24.17 12.78
C ALA A 329 27.66 23.80 12.86
N ASP A 330 26.86 24.11 11.83
CA ASP A 330 25.44 23.73 11.80
C ASP A 330 25.26 22.22 11.61
N ALA A 331 26.15 21.57 10.84
CA ALA A 331 26.16 20.13 10.68
C ALA A 331 26.44 19.42 12.00
N ASP A 332 27.44 19.90 12.75
CA ASP A 332 27.76 19.37 14.09
C ASP A 332 26.60 19.57 15.06
N ARG A 333 25.97 20.76 15.05
CA ARG A 333 24.80 21.06 15.89
C ARG A 333 23.61 20.16 15.58
N ILE A 334 23.30 19.94 14.30
CA ILE A 334 22.22 19.04 13.87
C ILE A 334 22.54 17.58 14.24
N SER A 335 23.80 17.17 14.12
CA SER A 335 24.26 15.83 14.50
C SER A 335 24.13 15.57 16.01
N ASP A 336 24.52 16.55 16.84
CA ASP A 336 24.35 16.50 18.29
C ASP A 336 22.86 16.43 18.69
N LEU A 337 22.02 17.31 18.11
CA LEU A 337 20.58 17.29 18.34
C LEU A 337 19.96 15.94 17.94
N ARG A 338 20.36 15.37 16.81
CA ARG A 338 19.91 14.03 16.38
C ARG A 338 20.28 12.96 17.40
N THR A 339 21.54 12.94 17.83
CA THR A 339 22.04 11.97 18.82
C THR A 339 21.23 12.05 20.12
N LYS A 340 20.93 13.26 20.59
CA LYS A 340 20.12 13.49 21.81
C LYS A 340 18.67 13.05 21.64
N VAL A 341 18.04 13.35 20.50
CA VAL A 341 16.67 12.88 20.19
C VAL A 341 16.60 11.35 20.12
N GLU A 342 17.59 10.71 19.47
CA GLU A 342 17.67 9.25 19.40
C GLU A 342 17.91 8.62 20.78
N ALA A 343 18.78 9.23 21.61
CA ALA A 343 19.03 8.76 22.97
C ALA A 343 17.77 8.84 23.85
N ALA A 344 16.97 9.91 23.71
CA ALA A 344 15.70 10.06 24.42
C ALA A 344 14.63 9.03 23.99
N ALA A 345 14.73 8.50 22.76
CA ALA A 345 13.83 7.48 22.25
C ALA A 345 14.28 6.03 22.56
N LYS A 346 15.45 5.84 23.20
CA LYS A 346 16.03 4.52 23.46
C LYS A 346 15.12 3.69 24.37
N GLY A 347 14.76 2.49 23.92
CA GLY A 347 13.90 1.55 24.65
C GLY A 347 12.43 1.56 24.24
N ALA A 348 12.00 2.50 23.40
CA ALA A 348 10.67 2.46 22.77
C ALA A 348 10.65 1.50 21.58
N SER A 349 9.58 0.71 21.41
CA SER A 349 9.40 -0.16 20.23
C SER A 349 9.35 0.63 18.92
N TYR A 350 8.79 1.85 18.96
CA TYR A 350 8.85 2.83 17.89
C TYR A 350 9.20 4.19 18.48
N PRO A 351 10.13 4.95 17.89
CA PRO A 351 10.49 6.27 18.41
C PRO A 351 9.27 7.21 18.42
N PRO A 352 8.93 7.81 19.57
CA PRO A 352 7.73 8.62 19.68
C PRO A 352 7.83 9.86 18.79
N ALA A 353 6.69 10.27 18.24
CA ALA A 353 6.52 11.62 17.73
C ALA A 353 6.71 12.61 18.88
N PRO A 354 7.19 13.84 18.61
CA PRO A 354 7.21 14.89 19.62
C PRO A 354 5.75 15.20 20.01
N LEU A 355 5.31 14.61 21.13
CA LEU A 355 4.01 14.80 21.77
C LEU A 355 4.28 15.18 23.22
N THR A 356 3.66 16.25 23.70
CA THR A 356 3.48 16.44 25.14
C THR A 356 2.14 15.85 25.53
N ASP A 357 2.14 15.14 26.66
CA ASP A 357 1.03 14.44 27.28
C ASP A 357 -0.35 15.10 27.04
N GLN A 358 -1.35 14.30 26.61
CA GLN A 358 -2.80 14.59 26.66
C GLN A 358 -3.54 15.26 25.48
N ASP A 359 -3.29 14.89 24.22
CA ASP A 359 -4.27 15.15 23.15
C ASP A 359 -4.58 13.86 22.36
N THR A 360 -5.01 12.83 23.09
CA THR A 360 -5.28 11.47 22.59
C THR A 360 -6.65 11.29 21.94
N ASP A 361 -7.50 12.31 21.93
CA ASP A 361 -8.92 12.15 21.61
C ASP A 361 -9.30 12.62 20.19
N GLY A 362 -8.32 13.03 19.39
CA GLY A 362 -8.51 13.33 17.97
C GLY A 362 -8.50 12.06 17.09
N PRO A 363 -9.18 12.04 15.93
CA PRO A 363 -9.21 10.89 15.01
C PRO A 363 -7.84 10.49 14.41
N LEU A 364 -6.76 11.21 14.75
CA LEU A 364 -5.38 11.01 14.29
C LEU A 364 -4.39 10.84 15.44
N ALA A 365 -4.84 10.99 16.69
CA ALA A 365 -4.11 10.62 17.88
C ALA A 365 -3.51 9.20 17.88
N PRO A 366 -4.05 8.19 17.16
CA PRO A 366 -3.40 6.89 17.10
C PRO A 366 -1.98 6.89 16.52
N TYR A 367 -1.65 7.78 15.57
CA TYR A 367 -0.35 7.77 14.89
C TYR A 367 0.70 8.60 15.64
N ASN A 368 1.18 8.06 16.75
CA ASN A 368 2.01 8.74 17.73
C ASN A 368 3.49 8.35 17.69
N ALA A 369 3.90 7.45 16.79
CA ALA A 369 5.28 7.02 16.67
C ALA A 369 5.73 6.97 15.21
N PHE A 370 7.03 7.09 14.99
CA PHE A 370 7.64 6.93 13.68
C PHE A 370 7.95 5.46 13.41
N GLY A 371 7.68 5.01 12.19
CA GLY A 371 8.16 3.71 11.71
C GLY A 371 9.69 3.62 11.68
N GLU A 372 10.19 2.39 11.58
CA GLU A 372 11.62 2.05 11.56
C GLU A 372 12.38 2.73 10.40
N THR A 373 11.67 3.06 9.32
CA THR A 373 12.25 3.66 8.10
C THR A 373 12.25 5.19 8.12
N ALA A 374 11.81 5.82 9.21
CA ALA A 374 11.76 7.27 9.29
C ALA A 374 13.16 7.90 9.22
N VAL A 375 13.29 9.00 8.47
CA VAL A 375 14.55 9.68 8.22
C VAL A 375 14.60 11.02 8.92
N TYR A 376 15.80 11.42 9.34
CA TYR A 376 16.07 12.77 9.82
C TYR A 376 16.46 13.69 8.66
N PHE A 377 16.12 14.98 8.78
CA PHE A 377 16.53 16.02 7.84
C PHE A 377 16.71 17.37 8.55
N PRO A 378 17.72 18.16 8.17
CA PRO A 378 17.86 19.53 8.66
C PRO A 378 16.93 20.49 7.93
N LEU A 379 16.42 21.50 8.64
CA LEU A 379 15.57 22.55 8.07
C LEU A 379 15.79 23.90 8.75
N ALA A 380 16.03 24.95 7.97
CA ALA A 380 16.13 26.30 8.49
C ALA A 380 14.73 26.92 8.65
N ALA A 381 14.40 27.43 9.84
CA ALA A 381 13.14 28.08 10.12
C ALA A 381 13.29 29.16 11.22
N ARG A 382 12.66 30.33 11.03
CA ARG A 382 12.73 31.48 11.97
C ARG A 382 14.17 31.85 12.38
N GLY A 383 15.13 31.74 11.46
CA GLY A 383 16.54 32.07 11.71
C GLY A 383 17.32 31.00 12.48
N ASN A 384 16.73 29.84 12.79
CA ASN A 384 17.38 28.72 13.47
C ASN A 384 17.37 27.46 12.61
N TRP A 385 18.32 26.55 12.87
CA TRP A 385 18.29 25.20 12.34
C TRP A 385 17.46 24.28 13.22
N LEU A 386 16.50 23.61 12.59
CA LEU A 386 15.66 22.59 13.19
C LEU A 386 16.10 21.21 12.70
N LEU A 387 15.91 20.21 13.55
CA LEU A 387 15.92 18.82 13.16
C LEU A 387 14.49 18.40 12.84
N GLY A 388 14.25 17.98 11.60
CA GLY A 388 13.03 17.31 11.19
C GLY A 388 13.21 15.80 11.20
N ARG A 389 12.12 15.06 11.43
CA ARG A 389 12.02 13.62 11.19
C ARG A 389 10.74 13.33 10.41
N ILE A 390 10.81 12.48 9.40
CA ILE A 390 9.67 12.10 8.56
C ILE A 390 9.65 10.60 8.28
N GLY A 391 8.48 9.99 8.32
CA GLY A 391 8.26 8.58 7.96
C GLY A 391 6.79 8.22 8.09
N HIS A 392 6.45 6.94 7.92
CA HIS A 392 5.09 6.49 8.20
C HIS A 392 4.76 6.67 9.69
N GLY A 393 3.54 7.15 9.97
CA GLY A 393 3.02 7.18 11.33
C GLY A 393 2.59 5.79 11.78
N HIS A 394 2.87 5.43 13.02
CA HIS A 394 2.52 4.13 13.62
C HIS A 394 1.53 4.28 14.77
N TRP A 395 0.60 3.33 14.84
CA TRP A 395 -0.31 3.09 15.96
C TRP A 395 -0.16 1.65 16.43
N GLY A 396 0.66 1.45 17.47
CA GLY A 396 1.03 0.10 17.92
C GLY A 396 1.70 -0.68 16.78
N TRP A 397 1.09 -1.80 16.36
CA TRP A 397 1.60 -2.66 15.28
C TRP A 397 1.15 -2.22 13.87
N ARG A 398 0.32 -1.17 13.74
CA ARG A 398 -0.17 -0.68 12.44
C ARG A 398 0.61 0.53 11.95
N SER A 399 0.93 0.56 10.67
CA SER A 399 1.38 1.76 9.97
C SER A 399 0.21 2.46 9.25
N GLY A 400 0.28 3.79 9.15
CA GLY A 400 -0.64 4.57 8.33
C GLY A 400 -0.04 4.88 6.96
N ASN A 401 -0.90 5.04 5.95
CA ASN A 401 -0.47 5.36 4.59
C ASN A 401 0.12 6.78 4.46
N GLY A 402 -0.23 7.70 5.37
CA GLY A 402 0.29 9.07 5.39
C GLY A 402 1.68 9.22 6.00
N TRP A 403 2.19 10.44 5.92
CA TRP A 403 3.48 10.86 6.45
C TRP A 403 3.31 11.56 7.80
N LEU A 404 4.00 11.05 8.82
CA LEU A 404 4.19 11.73 10.09
C LEU A 404 5.48 12.55 10.01
N VAL A 405 5.43 13.81 10.46
CA VAL A 405 6.57 14.73 10.53
C VAL A 405 6.69 15.29 11.93
N GLY A 406 7.89 15.29 12.49
CA GLY A 406 8.21 15.90 13.78
C GLY A 406 9.34 16.90 13.64
N PHE A 407 9.34 17.93 14.49
CA PHE A 407 10.37 18.97 14.54
C PHE A 407 10.92 19.16 15.94
N TRP A 408 12.24 19.34 16.05
CA TRP A 408 12.95 19.63 17.28
C TRP A 408 13.94 20.79 17.09
N THR A 409 14.27 21.44 18.19
CA THR A 409 15.40 22.38 18.32
C THR A 409 16.24 22.02 19.53
N LEU A 410 17.36 22.71 19.72
CA LEU A 410 18.05 22.78 21.01
C LEU A 410 17.56 24.01 21.78
N ASP A 411 17.42 23.88 23.10
CA ASP A 411 17.29 25.04 24.01
C ASP A 411 18.66 25.69 24.30
N ALA A 412 18.67 26.66 25.22
CA ALA A 412 19.88 27.37 25.63
C ALA A 412 20.92 26.48 26.33
N ASP A 413 20.46 25.42 26.99
CA ASP A 413 21.30 24.45 27.70
C ASP A 413 21.75 23.29 26.78
N GLY A 414 21.34 23.32 25.51
CA GLY A 414 21.66 22.29 24.54
C GLY A 414 20.84 21.02 24.70
N ASN A 415 19.67 21.06 25.33
CA ASN A 415 18.75 19.93 25.39
C ASN A 415 17.78 19.94 24.19
N PRO A 416 17.36 18.76 23.70
CA PRO A 416 16.38 18.68 22.63
C PRO A 416 14.99 19.12 23.12
N VAL A 417 14.38 20.07 22.41
CA VAL A 417 13.02 20.55 22.66
C VAL A 417 12.11 20.16 21.49
N PRO A 418 11.02 19.40 21.73
CA PRO A 418 10.02 19.09 20.72
C PRO A 418 9.21 20.35 20.36
N LEU A 419 9.06 20.66 19.08
CA LEU A 419 8.35 21.87 18.63
C LEU A 419 6.95 21.58 18.09
N ALA A 420 6.83 20.61 17.17
CA ALA A 420 5.56 20.26 16.55
C ALA A 420 5.60 18.87 15.89
N SER A 421 4.42 18.26 15.77
CA SER A 421 4.16 17.05 14.99
C SER A 421 2.97 17.25 14.06
N LEU A 422 3.06 16.76 12.83
CA LEU A 422 2.00 16.84 11.82
C LEU A 422 1.85 15.50 11.11
N TYR A 423 0.60 15.14 10.82
CA TYR A 423 0.26 14.02 9.95
C TYR A 423 -0.28 14.56 8.62
N VAL A 424 0.34 14.14 7.52
CA VAL A 424 -0.11 14.45 6.16
C VAL A 424 -0.69 13.18 5.55
N PRO A 425 -2.01 13.07 5.40
CA PRO A 425 -2.61 11.90 4.79
C PRO A 425 -2.18 11.81 3.31
N ARG A 426 -1.87 10.60 2.87
CA ARG A 426 -1.85 10.25 1.44
C ARG A 426 -3.22 9.69 1.11
N GLU A 427 -3.81 10.17 0.03
CA GLU A 427 -5.13 9.74 -0.43
C GLU A 427 -5.04 9.31 -1.89
N ARG A 428 -5.62 8.15 -2.20
CA ARG A 428 -5.65 7.60 -3.55
C ARG A 428 -6.47 8.53 -4.44
N GLU A 429 -6.03 8.71 -5.68
CA GLU A 429 -6.68 9.64 -6.62
C GLU A 429 -7.24 8.94 -7.86
N ARG A 430 -6.44 8.74 -8.90
CA ARG A 430 -6.91 8.19 -10.18
C ARG A 430 -6.11 6.96 -10.56
N VAL A 431 -6.69 6.06 -11.34
CA VAL A 431 -5.95 4.93 -11.90
C VAL A 431 -4.96 5.45 -12.95
N LEU A 432 -3.69 5.08 -12.80
CA LEU A 432 -2.62 5.37 -13.76
C LEU A 432 -2.42 4.25 -14.77
N GLY A 433 -2.73 3.00 -14.39
CA GLY A 433 -2.69 1.87 -15.30
C GLY A 433 -3.09 0.55 -14.66
N THR A 434 -3.40 -0.43 -15.52
CA THR A 434 -3.72 -1.80 -15.12
C THR A 434 -2.99 -2.80 -16.00
N ALA A 435 -2.48 -3.89 -15.44
CA ALA A 435 -1.84 -4.94 -16.22
C ALA A 435 -2.24 -6.32 -15.74
N VAL A 436 -2.51 -7.24 -16.67
CA VAL A 436 -2.63 -8.67 -16.40
C VAL A 436 -1.25 -9.30 -16.55
N ILE A 437 -0.76 -9.97 -15.51
CA ILE A 437 0.49 -10.72 -15.54
C ILE A 437 0.13 -12.20 -15.61
N ASP A 438 0.43 -12.83 -16.75
CA ASP A 438 0.18 -14.26 -16.97
C ASP A 438 1.34 -15.07 -16.40
N GLY A 439 1.03 -16.04 -15.54
CA GLY A 439 2.01 -16.96 -14.95
C GLY A 439 1.77 -17.19 -13.46
N PRO A 440 2.31 -18.28 -12.88
CA PRO A 440 2.20 -18.53 -11.45
C PRO A 440 2.86 -17.38 -10.68
N SER A 441 2.18 -16.86 -9.65
CA SER A 441 2.83 -15.99 -8.67
C SER A 441 3.94 -16.80 -8.01
N THR A 442 5.18 -16.50 -8.34
CA THR A 442 6.32 -16.98 -7.54
C THR A 442 6.41 -16.04 -6.34
N ASP A 443 5.53 -16.27 -5.38
CA ASP A 443 5.78 -15.90 -3.99
C ASP A 443 6.41 -17.10 -3.29
#